data_AF-A0A2E3TV86-F1
#
_entry.id   AF-A0A2E3TV86-F1
#
_cell.length_a   1.000
_cell.length_b   1.000
_cell.length_c   1.000
_cell.angle_alpha   90.00
_cell.angle_beta   90.00
_cell.angle_gamma   90.00
#
_symmetry.space_group_name_H-M   'P 1'
#
loop_
_entity.id
_entity.type
_entity.pdbx_description
1 polymer ?
#
loop_
_entity_poly.entity_id
_entity_poly.type
_entity_poly.pdbx_seq_one_letter_code
_entity_poly.pdbx_strand_id
1 'polypeptide(L)'
;MSALTLDAAKSLSATAVIIFLLGSFAAALIMKTIIQKVVVISVLLLLAFSVYSQRASLQDCADKVQGNFTRDGTSVTVTDTECSFFGAQVTITDPRTE
;
A
#
# COMPACT_ATOMS: atom_id res chain seq x y z
N MET A 1 -15.70 -12.80 60.08
CA MET A 1 -15.70 -11.86 58.95
C MET A 1 -14.28 -11.38 58.77
N SER A 2 -13.71 -11.70 57.61
CA SER A 2 -12.27 -11.71 57.33
C SER A 2 -11.62 -10.37 57.62
N ALA A 3 -10.82 -10.35 58.68
CA ALA A 3 -9.78 -9.35 58.93
C ALA A 3 -8.65 -9.53 57.90
N LEU A 4 -8.98 -9.31 56.62
CA LEU A 4 -7.97 -8.94 55.64
C LEU A 4 -7.37 -7.66 56.20
N THR A 5 -6.16 -7.78 56.74
CA THR A 5 -5.51 -6.71 57.49
C THR A 5 -5.45 -5.45 56.61
N LEU A 6 -5.74 -4.28 57.20
CA LEU A 6 -5.69 -3.00 56.49
C LEU A 6 -4.32 -2.80 55.79
N ASP A 7 -3.27 -3.38 56.39
CA ASP A 7 -1.92 -3.49 55.85
C ASP A 7 -1.83 -4.36 54.59
N ALA A 8 -2.48 -5.54 54.58
CA ALA A 8 -2.53 -6.40 53.39
C ALA A 8 -3.29 -5.72 52.24
N ALA A 9 -4.38 -5.01 52.51
CA ALA A 9 -5.10 -4.26 51.50
C ALA A 9 -4.26 -3.10 50.91
N LYS A 10 -3.46 -2.45 51.74
CA LYS A 10 -2.59 -1.34 51.33
C LYS A 10 -1.38 -1.80 50.51
N SER A 11 -0.77 -2.94 50.85
CA SER A 11 0.33 -3.52 50.07
C SER A 11 -0.15 -4.12 48.74
N LEU A 12 -1.33 -4.77 48.73
CA LEU A 12 -1.95 -5.29 47.51
C LEU A 12 -2.34 -4.18 46.55
N SER A 13 -2.94 -3.09 47.04
CA SER A 13 -3.31 -1.95 46.20
C SER A 13 -2.08 -1.25 45.61
N ALA A 14 -1.01 -1.05 46.40
CA ALA A 14 0.24 -0.51 45.89
C ALA A 14 0.85 -1.40 44.79
N THR A 15 0.88 -2.72 45.01
CA THR A 15 1.41 -3.68 44.02
C THR A 15 0.57 -3.71 42.74
N ALA A 16 -0.76 -3.67 42.87
CA ALA A 16 -1.66 -3.65 41.72
C ALA A 16 -1.48 -2.39 40.87
N VAL A 17 -1.30 -1.22 41.50
CA VAL A 17 -1.04 0.04 40.77
C VAL A 17 0.29 -0.04 40.02
N ILE A 18 1.35 -0.58 40.65
CA ILE A 18 2.66 -0.74 39.99
C ILE A 18 2.55 -1.67 38.78
N ILE A 19 1.89 -2.82 38.93
CA ILE A 19 1.68 -3.76 37.82
C ILE A 19 0.87 -3.11 36.70
N PHE A 20 -0.18 -2.35 37.03
CA PHE A 20 -1.02 -1.67 36.04
C PHE A 20 -0.24 -0.60 35.27
N LEU A 21 0.62 0.18 35.95
CA LEU A 21 1.47 1.19 35.32
C LEU A 21 2.47 0.55 34.36
N LEU A 22 3.15 -0.52 34.80
CA LEU A 22 4.10 -1.26 33.96
C LEU A 22 3.39 -1.91 32.76
N GLY A 23 2.20 -2.50 32.99
CA GLY A 23 1.37 -3.10 31.95
C GLY A 23 0.91 -2.07 30.92
N SER A 24 0.43 -0.90 31.35
CA SER A 24 0.06 0.21 30.45
C SER A 24 1.25 0.71 29.64
N PHE A 25 2.42 0.84 30.27
CA PHE A 25 3.63 1.27 29.56
C PHE A 25 4.05 0.24 28.49
N ALA A 26 4.05 -1.05 28.83
CA ALA A 26 4.32 -2.12 27.87
C ALA A 26 3.30 -2.13 26.71
N ALA A 27 2.00 -1.97 27.02
CA ALA A 27 0.95 -1.89 26.01
C ALA A 27 1.13 -0.69 25.07
N ALA A 28 1.52 0.48 25.59
CA ALA A 28 1.78 1.67 24.78
C ALA A 28 2.96 1.48 23.82
N LEU A 29 4.03 0.80 24.26
CA LEU A 29 5.17 0.48 23.40
C LEU A 29 4.79 -0.48 22.27
N ILE A 30 3.94 -1.48 22.57
CA ILE A 30 3.43 -2.41 21.57
C ILE A 30 2.56 -1.66 20.54
N MET A 31 1.62 -0.83 21.01
CA MET A 31 0.73 -0.06 20.15
C MET A 31 1.50 0.84 19.16
N LYS A 32 2.60 1.47 19.62
CA LYS A 32 3.49 2.28 18.75
C LYS A 32 4.03 1.49 17.56
N THR A 33 4.47 0.24 17.79
CA THR A 33 5.00 -0.62 16.72
C THR A 33 3.91 -1.14 15.78
N ILE A 34 2.70 -1.38 16.30
CA ILE A 34 1.56 -1.83 15.51
C ILE A 34 1.12 -0.74 14.54
N ILE A 35 0.98 0.51 15.01
CA ILE A 35 0.56 1.63 14.16
C ILE A 35 1.53 1.80 12.99
N GLN A 36 2.84 1.74 13.24
CA GLN A 36 3.84 1.82 12.17
C GLN A 36 3.68 0.69 11.15
N LYS A 37 3.43 -0.56 11.58
CA LYS A 37 3.19 -1.68 10.66
C LYS A 37 1.90 -1.48 9.85
N VAL A 38 0.83 -1.01 10.48
CA VAL A 38 -0.45 -0.74 9.82
C VAL A 38 -0.29 0.35 8.77
N VAL A 39 0.44 1.42 9.07
CA VAL A 39 0.73 2.51 8.12
C VAL A 39 1.55 2.02 6.95
N VAL A 40 2.59 1.20 7.18
CA VAL A 40 3.39 0.65 6.08
C VAL A 40 2.55 -0.27 5.19
N ILE A 41 1.74 -1.15 5.80
CA ILE A 41 0.82 -2.02 5.05
C ILE A 41 -0.18 -1.20 4.24
N SER A 42 -0.78 -0.15 4.83
CA SER A 42 -1.76 0.67 4.12
C SER A 42 -1.14 1.42 2.94
N VAL A 43 0.06 1.98 3.10
CA VAL A 43 0.79 2.64 2.00
C VAL A 43 1.09 1.63 0.89
N LEU A 44 1.61 0.44 1.23
CA LEU A 44 1.89 -0.59 0.23
C LEU A 44 0.62 -1.07 -0.49
N LEU A 45 -0.51 -1.18 0.22
CA LEU A 45 -1.80 -1.52 -0.39
C LEU A 45 -2.30 -0.43 -1.33
N LEU A 46 -2.14 0.85 -0.98
CA LEU A 46 -2.49 1.97 -1.85
C LEU A 46 -1.63 1.97 -3.12
N LEU A 47 -0.34 1.71 -3.00
CA LEU A 47 0.57 1.57 -4.15
C LEU A 47 0.22 0.34 -5.00
N ALA A 48 -0.09 -0.80 -4.37
CA ALA A 48 -0.52 -1.99 -5.10
C ALA A 48 -1.84 -1.75 -5.84
N PHE A 49 -2.79 -1.07 -5.21
CA PHE A 49 -4.07 -0.71 -5.80
C PHE A 49 -3.90 0.27 -6.97
N SER A 50 -3.04 1.28 -6.82
CA SER A 50 -2.77 2.25 -7.90
C SER A 50 -2.08 1.60 -9.10
N VAL A 51 -1.21 0.61 -8.89
CA VAL A 51 -0.61 -0.17 -9.98
C VAL A 51 -1.65 -1.11 -10.61
N TYR A 52 -2.49 -1.75 -9.79
CA TYR A 52 -3.53 -2.65 -10.27
C TYR A 52 -4.57 -1.93 -11.14
N SER A 53 -4.98 -0.71 -10.77
CA SER A 53 -5.92 0.09 -11.57
C SER A 53 -5.34 0.54 -12.91
N GLN A 54 -4.01 0.57 -13.06
CA GLN A 54 -3.33 0.91 -14.31
C GLN A 54 -3.16 -0.28 -15.26
N ARG A 55 -3.46 -1.51 -14.82
CA ARG A 55 -3.32 -2.71 -15.66
C ARG A 55 -4.22 -2.66 -16.89
N ALA A 56 -5.40 -2.05 -16.78
CA ALA A 56 -6.31 -1.84 -17.92
C ALA A 56 -5.70 -0.88 -18.96
N SER A 57 -5.09 0.22 -18.52
CA SER A 57 -4.43 1.18 -19.42
C SER A 57 -3.25 0.58 -20.18
N LEU A 58 -2.51 -0.37 -19.57
CA LEU A 58 -1.45 -1.12 -20.25
C LEU A 58 -2.01 -2.06 -21.32
N GLN A 59 -3.13 -2.72 -21.06
CA GLN A 59 -3.79 -3.59 -22.03
C GLN A 59 -4.39 -2.77 -23.18
N ASP A 60 -5.10 -1.68 -22.88
CA ASP A 60 -5.64 -0.77 -23.90
C ASP A 60 -4.55 -0.15 -24.78
N CYS A 61 -3.38 0.18 -24.20
CA CYS A 61 -2.23 0.65 -24.96
C CYS A 61 -1.67 -0.46 -25.85
N ALA A 62 -1.50 -1.68 -25.34
CA ALA A 62 -1.02 -2.82 -26.13
C ALA A 62 -1.96 -3.17 -27.29
N ASP A 63 -3.28 -3.12 -27.07
CA ASP A 63 -4.29 -3.38 -28.09
C ASP A 63 -4.32 -2.25 -29.15
N LYS A 64 -4.16 -0.98 -28.74
CA LYS A 64 -4.03 0.16 -29.68
C LYS A 64 -2.77 0.08 -30.53
N VAL A 65 -1.62 -0.19 -29.89
CA VAL A 65 -0.34 -0.45 -30.56
C VAL A 65 -0.55 -1.57 -31.57
N GLN A 66 -1.07 -2.73 -31.15
CA GLN A 66 -1.29 -3.86 -32.04
C GLN A 66 -2.21 -3.49 -33.23
N GLY A 67 -3.29 -2.73 -32.99
CA GLY A 67 -4.19 -2.25 -34.03
C GLY A 67 -3.51 -1.29 -35.01
N ASN A 68 -2.74 -0.32 -34.53
CA ASN A 68 -2.04 0.67 -35.37
C ASN A 68 -0.85 0.07 -36.13
N PHE A 69 -0.19 -0.96 -35.58
CA PHE A 69 0.92 -1.68 -36.24
C PHE A 69 0.44 -2.84 -37.13
N THR A 70 -0.88 -3.07 -37.24
CA THR A 70 -1.45 -4.07 -38.14
C THR A 70 -1.22 -3.61 -39.58
N ARG A 71 -0.47 -4.42 -40.32
CA ARG A 71 0.00 -4.09 -41.67
C ARG A 71 -1.11 -4.35 -42.68
N ASP A 72 -1.75 -3.30 -43.18
CA ASP A 72 -2.67 -3.40 -44.32
C ASP A 72 -1.84 -3.49 -45.63
N GLY A 73 -1.39 -4.71 -45.97
CA GLY A 73 -0.60 -4.97 -47.17
C GLY A 73 0.88 -4.53 -47.11
N THR A 74 1.34 -3.71 -48.06
CA THR A 74 2.75 -3.29 -48.26
C THR A 74 3.08 -1.89 -47.73
N SER A 75 2.09 -1.09 -47.33
CA SER A 75 2.29 0.26 -46.78
C SER A 75 2.30 0.23 -45.25
N VAL A 76 3.35 0.79 -44.64
CA VAL A 76 3.43 1.01 -43.19
C VAL A 76 2.99 2.45 -42.93
N THR A 77 1.76 2.64 -42.46
CA THR A 77 1.34 3.92 -41.88
C THR A 77 1.95 4.05 -40.49
N VAL A 78 3.08 4.74 -40.41
CA VAL A 78 3.78 5.06 -39.15
C VAL A 78 2.88 6.04 -38.39
N THR A 79 2.08 5.51 -37.46
CA THR A 79 1.27 6.34 -36.57
C THR A 79 1.80 6.14 -35.17
N ASP A 80 2.48 7.15 -34.64
CA ASP A 80 2.89 7.17 -33.24
C ASP A 80 1.66 6.94 -32.35
N THR A 81 1.76 5.98 -31.43
CA THR A 81 0.64 5.67 -30.53
C THR A 81 0.86 6.39 -29.20
N GLU A 82 -0.02 7.34 -28.89
CA GLU A 82 -0.04 8.00 -27.59
C GLU A 82 -0.75 7.13 -26.56
N CYS A 83 0.00 6.72 -25.53
CA CYS A 83 -0.51 6.00 -24.37
C CYS A 83 -0.38 6.86 -23.12
N SER A 84 -1.49 7.02 -22.39
CA SER A 84 -1.51 7.77 -21.14
C SER A 84 -1.35 6.84 -19.94
N PHE A 85 -0.26 6.99 -19.20
CA PHE A 85 0.02 6.28 -17.96
C PHE A 85 0.07 7.27 -16.81
N PHE A 86 -0.82 7.15 -15.83
CA PHE A 86 -0.85 8.01 -14.64
C PHE A 86 -0.87 9.52 -14.94
N GLY A 87 -1.51 9.94 -16.03
CA GLY A 87 -1.54 11.35 -16.47
C GLY A 87 -0.28 11.83 -17.19
N ALA A 88 0.73 10.97 -17.34
CA ALA A 88 1.87 11.19 -18.22
C ALA A 88 1.58 10.57 -19.60
N GLN A 89 1.78 11.36 -20.66
CA GLN A 89 1.64 10.90 -22.04
C GLN A 89 2.97 10.28 -22.48
N VAL A 90 2.91 9.03 -22.94
CA VAL A 90 4.04 8.29 -23.49
C VAL A 90 3.74 8.02 -24.97
N THR A 91 4.54 8.60 -25.84
CA THR A 91 4.49 8.35 -27.28
C THR A 91 5.32 7.12 -27.60
N ILE A 92 4.70 6.09 -28.20
CA ILE A 92 5.40 4.90 -28.67
C ILE A 92 5.60 5.04 -30.19
N THR A 93 6.86 5.18 -30.59
CA THR A 93 7.30 5.27 -31.99
C THR A 93 7.58 3.88 -32.58
N ASP A 94 7.30 3.71 -33.87
CA ASP A 94 7.49 2.45 -34.59
C ASP A 94 8.98 2.08 -34.72
N PRO A 95 9.44 0.94 -34.17
CA PRO A 95 10.84 0.51 -34.29
C PRO A 95 11.24 0.09 -35.73
N ARG A 96 10.30 0.05 -36.68
CA ARG A 96 10.58 -0.21 -38.11
C ARG A 96 11.05 1.04 -38.87
N THR A 97 11.09 2.19 -38.20
CA THR A 97 11.59 3.46 -38.76
C THR A 97 13.01 3.82 -38.31
N GLU A 98 13.65 2.96 -37.51
CA GLU A 98 15.10 3.02 -37.20
C GLU A 98 15.95 2.19 -38.15
#